data_AF-A0A7J2RHM8-F1
#
_entry.id   AF-A0A7J2RHM8-F1
#
_cell.length_a   1.000
_cell.length_b   1.000
_cell.length_c   1.000
_cell.angle_alpha   90.00
_cell.angle_beta   90.00
_cell.angle_gamma   90.00
#
_symmetry.space_group_name_H-M   'P 1'
#
loop_
_entity.id
_entity.type
_entity.pdbx_description
1 polymer ?
#
loop_
_entity_poly.entity_id
_entity_poly.type
_entity_poly.pdbx_seq_one_letter_code
_entity_poly.pdbx_strand_id
1 'polypeptide(L)'
;MKWRKFDSNKNGMQKLPPIKRWVLLKLEGSFGIRGAIIVGYRKNHAGCNDEPYFATPGGGALGQVTHWADCLGNQFEWLPDDRDD
;
A
#
# COMPACT_ATOMS: atom_id res chain seq x y z
N MET A 1 14.24 -1.35 9.64
CA MET A 1 12.91 -1.13 9.02
C MET A 1 11.99 -0.42 10.01
N LYS A 2 11.24 0.62 9.61
CA LYS A 2 10.34 1.37 10.50
C LYS A 2 8.92 1.40 9.94
N TRP A 3 8.00 0.74 10.64
CA TRP A 3 6.57 0.79 10.33
C TRP A 3 5.96 2.12 10.76
N ARG A 4 5.10 2.67 9.92
CA ARG A 4 4.33 3.89 10.17
C ARG A 4 2.85 3.53 10.12
N LYS A 5 2.10 3.95 11.14
CA LYS A 5 0.65 3.76 11.17
C LYS A 5 0.00 4.56 10.05
N PHE A 6 -0.99 3.95 9.41
CA PHE A 6 -1.88 4.58 8.45
C PHE A 6 -3.28 4.62 9.05
N ASP A 7 -3.93 5.77 8.94
CA ASP A 7 -5.30 6.02 9.36
C ASP A 7 -6.02 6.66 8.18
N SER A 8 -6.94 5.94 7.57
CA SER A 8 -7.69 6.40 6.39
C SER A 8 -8.48 7.68 6.65
N ASN A 9 -8.81 7.98 7.92
CA ASN A 9 -9.56 9.19 8.27
C ASN A 9 -8.66 10.41 8.46
N LYS A 10 -7.33 10.22 8.57
CA LYS A 10 -6.36 11.30 8.74
C LYS A 10 -5.77 11.83 7.43
N ASN A 11 -6.27 11.37 6.28
CA ASN A 11 -6.03 11.94 4.95
C ASN A 11 -4.56 12.41 4.77
N GLY A 12 -4.35 13.64 4.31
CA GLY A 12 -3.04 14.30 4.17
C GLY A 12 -2.41 14.81 5.47
N MET A 13 -3.10 14.73 6.61
CA MET A 13 -2.59 15.20 7.92
C MET A 13 -1.61 14.21 8.57
N GLN A 14 -1.48 12.99 8.03
CA GLN A 14 -0.52 12.00 8.48
C GLN A 14 0.69 11.93 7.56
N LYS A 15 1.79 11.36 8.05
CA LYS A 15 2.93 11.06 7.18
C LYS A 15 2.59 9.93 6.21
N LEU A 16 2.76 10.21 4.93
CA LEU A 16 2.49 9.29 3.82
C LEU A 16 3.78 8.97 3.05
N PRO A 17 3.86 7.82 2.36
CA PRO A 17 4.96 7.56 1.44
C PRO A 17 4.83 8.45 0.19
N PRO A 18 5.91 8.68 -0.56
CA PRO A 18 5.85 9.33 -1.87
C PRO A 18 4.82 8.68 -2.81
N ILE A 19 4.18 9.47 -3.69
CA ILE A 19 3.25 8.95 -4.71
C ILE A 19 4.01 8.00 -5.64
N LYS A 20 3.37 6.88 -6.03
CA LYS A 20 3.93 5.88 -6.98
C LYS A 20 5.26 5.25 -6.53
N ARG A 21 5.65 5.39 -5.27
CA ARG A 21 6.80 4.68 -4.69
C ARG A 21 6.34 3.36 -4.07
N TRP A 22 7.00 2.28 -4.45
CA TRP A 22 6.78 0.96 -3.86
C TRP A 22 7.18 0.93 -2.39
N VAL A 23 6.29 0.43 -1.55
CA VAL A 23 6.48 0.26 -0.11
C VAL A 23 5.87 -1.07 0.35
N LEU A 24 6.27 -1.52 1.54
CA LEU A 24 5.56 -2.61 2.21
C LEU A 24 4.32 -2.05 2.91
N LEU A 25 3.21 -2.78 2.79
CA LEU A 25 1.93 -2.49 3.42
C LEU A 25 1.55 -3.63 4.34
N LYS A 26 1.07 -3.29 5.53
CA LYS A 26 0.46 -4.25 6.45
C LYS A 26 -1.05 -4.13 6.36
N LEU A 27 -1.69 -5.23 6.02
CA LEU A 27 -3.13 -5.37 5.95
C LEU A 27 -3.66 -6.02 7.21
N GLU A 28 -4.71 -5.45 7.76
CA GLU A 28 -5.56 -6.14 8.72
C GLU A 28 -6.52 -7.04 7.94
N GLY A 29 -6.53 -8.30 8.31
CA GLY A 29 -7.44 -9.28 7.72
C GLY A 29 -8.88 -8.97 8.11
N SER A 30 -9.82 -9.29 7.22
CA SER A 30 -11.26 -9.13 7.47
C SER A 30 -11.98 -10.44 7.17
N PHE A 31 -13.06 -10.74 7.91
CA PHE A 31 -13.95 -11.90 7.71
C PHE A 31 -13.25 -13.20 7.27
N GLY A 32 -12.44 -13.79 8.16
CA GLY A 32 -11.77 -15.08 7.91
C GLY A 32 -10.51 -15.01 7.04
N ILE A 33 -10.17 -13.84 6.50
CA ILE A 33 -8.89 -13.60 5.83
C ILE A 33 -7.85 -13.21 6.89
N ARG A 34 -6.68 -13.85 6.86
CA ARG A 34 -5.56 -13.48 7.75
C ARG A 34 -4.96 -12.15 7.30
N GLY A 35 -4.50 -11.36 8.26
CA GLY A 35 -3.69 -10.18 7.96
C GLY A 35 -2.45 -10.57 7.13
N ALA A 36 -2.01 -9.67 6.26
CA ALA A 36 -0.94 -9.93 5.30
C ALA A 36 0.06 -8.77 5.25
N ILE A 37 1.27 -9.06 4.78
CA ILE A 37 2.25 -8.05 4.36
C ILE A 37 2.39 -8.17 2.85
N ILE A 38 2.19 -7.05 2.14
CA ILE A 38 2.24 -7.01 0.68
C ILE A 38 3.04 -5.81 0.20
N VAL A 39 3.38 -5.81 -1.09
CA VAL A 39 3.96 -4.66 -1.77
C VAL A 39 2.84 -3.83 -2.39
N GLY A 40 2.93 -2.52 -2.27
CA GLY A 40 2.00 -1.59 -2.91
C GLY A 40 2.56 -0.18 -2.96
N TYR A 41 1.77 0.77 -3.45
CA TYR A 41 2.17 2.17 -3.54
C TYR A 41 1.00 3.10 -3.31
N ARG A 42 1.30 4.33 -2.87
CA ARG A 42 0.29 5.38 -2.72
C ARG A 42 -0.15 5.91 -4.07
N LYS A 43 -1.47 5.96 -4.26
CA LYS A 43 -2.19 6.75 -5.26
C LYS A 43 -3.08 7.78 -4.56
N ASN A 44 -3.54 8.75 -5.34
CA ASN A 44 -4.56 9.70 -4.93
C ASN A 44 -5.82 9.39 -5.73
N HIS A 45 -7.00 9.54 -5.13
CA HIS A 45 -8.26 9.48 -5.87
C HIS A 45 -8.26 10.53 -6.98
N ALA A 46 -9.01 10.32 -8.07
CA ALA A 46 -8.93 11.07 -9.33
C ALA A 46 -8.74 12.60 -9.17
N GLY A 47 -7.48 13.06 -9.09
CA GLY A 47 -7.13 14.46 -8.86
C GLY A 47 -7.30 14.99 -7.42
N CYS A 48 -7.88 14.21 -6.48
CA CYS A 48 -8.06 14.58 -5.08
C CYS A 48 -6.85 14.17 -4.24
N ASN A 49 -5.98 15.14 -3.93
CA ASN A 49 -4.78 14.91 -3.12
C ASN A 49 -5.08 14.59 -1.64
N ASP A 50 -6.29 14.91 -1.18
CA ASP A 50 -6.71 14.72 0.21
C ASP A 50 -7.19 13.30 0.49
N GLU A 51 -7.39 12.47 -0.53
CA GLU A 51 -7.86 11.09 -0.39
C GLU A 51 -6.81 10.09 -0.87
N PRO A 52 -5.75 9.85 -0.07
CA PRO A 52 -4.73 8.87 -0.40
C PRO A 52 -5.29 7.45 -0.24
N TYR A 53 -5.04 6.61 -1.24
CA TYR A 53 -5.30 5.18 -1.15
C TYR A 53 -4.09 4.37 -1.63
N PHE A 54 -4.04 3.09 -1.26
CA PHE A 54 -2.95 2.21 -1.66
C PHE A 54 -3.40 1.30 -2.80
N ALA A 55 -2.65 1.30 -3.88
CA ALA A 55 -2.80 0.34 -4.97
C ALA A 55 -1.82 -0.81 -4.76
N THR A 56 -2.31 -2.02 -5.04
CA THR A 56 -1.57 -3.27 -4.88
C THR A 56 -1.57 -4.02 -6.20
N PRO A 57 -0.46 -4.69 -6.59
CA PRO A 57 -0.46 -5.59 -7.73
C PRO A 57 -1.47 -6.73 -7.51
N GLY A 58 -2.20 -7.12 -8.56
CA GLY A 58 -3.23 -8.18 -8.49
C GLY A 58 -4.65 -7.70 -8.15
N GLY A 59 -4.88 -6.40 -7.93
CA GLY A 59 -6.21 -5.79 -8.01
C GLY A 59 -7.27 -6.21 -6.96
N GLY A 60 -6.88 -6.91 -5.90
CA GLY A 60 -7.82 -7.41 -4.88
C GLY A 60 -7.88 -6.58 -3.61
N ALA A 61 -9.09 -6.44 -3.05
CA ALA A 61 -9.33 -5.94 -1.70
C ALA A 61 -8.83 -6.97 -0.66
N LEU A 62 -7.55 -6.95 -0.34
CA LEU A 62 -6.89 -7.91 0.57
C LEU A 62 -7.06 -7.56 2.07
N GLY A 63 -7.80 -6.50 2.39
CA GLY A 63 -8.02 -5.99 3.75
C GLY A 63 -7.75 -4.51 3.89
N GLN A 64 -7.92 -3.97 5.11
CA GLN A 64 -7.65 -2.57 5.40
C GLN A 64 -6.15 -2.36 5.66
N VAL A 65 -5.53 -1.40 4.97
CA VAL A 65 -4.14 -1.00 5.27
C VAL A 65 -4.11 -0.35 6.65
N THR A 66 -3.23 -0.84 7.53
CA THR A 66 -3.03 -0.27 8.87
C THR A 66 -1.65 0.34 9.04
N HIS A 67 -0.65 -0.13 8.29
CA HIS A 67 0.72 0.37 8.37
C HIS A 67 1.42 0.31 7.01
N TRP A 68 2.46 1.13 6.87
CA TRP A 68 3.37 1.09 5.73
C TRP A 68 4.84 1.23 6.17
N ALA A 69 5.76 0.77 5.34
CA ALA A 69 7.20 0.91 5.55
C ALA A 69 7.94 1.14 4.22
N ASP A 70 8.61 2.28 4.10
CA ASP A 70 9.53 2.60 3.01
C ASP A 70 10.90 1.99 3.31
N CYS A 71 11.06 0.75 2.86
CA CYS A 71 12.28 -0.04 3.05
C CYS A 71 12.67 -0.81 1.79
N LEU A 72 11.91 -0.65 0.71
CA LEU A 72 12.27 -1.15 -0.60
C LEU A 72 13.31 -0.18 -1.19
N GLY A 73 14.34 -0.72 -1.84
CA GLY A 73 15.35 0.09 -2.51
C GLY A 73 14.73 0.94 -3.62
N ASN A 74 15.33 2.08 -3.96
CA ASN A 74 14.84 2.94 -5.04
C ASN A 74 14.79 2.24 -6.41
N GLN A 75 15.54 1.15 -6.57
CA GLN A 75 15.61 0.33 -7.77
C GLN A 75 14.59 -0.81 -7.76
N PHE A 76 13.75 -0.92 -6.72
CA PHE A 76 12.73 -1.95 -6.66
C PHE A 76 11.64 -1.65 -7.71
N GLU A 77 11.45 -2.59 -8.62
CA GLU A 77 10.36 -2.59 -9.57
C GLU A 77 9.52 -3.85 -9.36
N TRP A 78 8.19 -3.67 -9.37
CA TRP A 78 7.30 -4.82 -9.38
C TRP A 78 7.20 -5.36 -10.80
N LEU A 79 7.77 -6.54 -11.02
CA LEU A 79 7.59 -7.30 -12.25
C LEU A 79 6.38 -8.23 -12.05
N PRO A 80 5.33 -8.15 -12.88
CA PRO A 80 4.33 -9.22 -12.90
C PRO A 80 5.06 -10.53 -13.21
N ASP A 81 4.69 -11.61 -12.53
CA ASP A 81 5.16 -12.95 -12.89
C ASP A 81 4.58 -13.21 -14.30
N ASP A 82 5.42 -13.36 -15.32
CA ASP A 82 5.03 -13.64 -16.72
C ASP A 82 4.45 -15.05 -16.88
N ARG A 83 3.67 -15.52 -15.89
CA ARG A 83 2.98 -16.81 -15.95
C ARG A 83 1.65 -16.66 -16.67
N ASP A 84 1.77 -16.36 -17.96
CA ASP A 84 0.85 -16.91 -18.95
C ASP A 84 1.31 -18.35 -19.25
N ASP A 85 1.04 -19.29 -18.33
CA ASP A 85 1.15 -20.75 -18.56
C ASP A 85 -0.22 -21.41 -18.39
#